data_AF-A0A8J5EXV4-F1
#
_entry.id   AF-A0A8J5EXV4-F1
#
_cell.length_a   1.000
_cell.length_b   1.000
_cell.length_c   1.000
_cell.angle_alpha   90.00
_cell.angle_beta   90.00
_cell.angle_gamma   90.00
#
_symmetry.space_group_name_H-M   'P 1'
#
loop_
_entity.id
_entity.type
_entity.pdbx_description
1 polymer ?
#
loop_
_entity_poly.entity_id
_entity_poly.type
_entity_poly.pdbx_seq_one_letter_code
_entity_poly.pdbx_strand_id
1 'polypeptide(L)'
;MLKTTLVSSLILLIKKTISVQLTMDRPNGDDHEGVGVVGFEVPTSPDSSYNNPTPGIEDGAREPPIVPPHLQHTVLNYLPRQDDPSSLSVPQHVILNHLYIENRDVSRSVVALGITHRFLSKYVTVVLYKPVWRR
;
A
#
# COMPACT_ATOMS: atom_id res chain seq x y z
N MET A 1 1.36 -22.71 33.66
CA MET A 1 0.17 -22.86 32.80
C MET A 1 -0.72 -21.62 32.69
N LEU A 2 -0.77 -20.70 33.68
CA LEU A 2 -1.67 -19.53 33.63
C LEU A 2 -1.32 -18.44 32.58
N LYS A 3 -0.05 -18.31 32.19
CA LYS A 3 0.41 -17.20 31.34
C LYS A 3 -0.03 -17.32 29.87
N THR A 4 -0.13 -18.53 29.34
CA THR A 4 -0.52 -18.78 27.94
C THR A 4 -2.02 -18.60 27.69
N THR A 5 -2.86 -18.89 28.69
CA THR A 5 -4.32 -18.72 28.58
C THR A 5 -4.72 -17.24 28.50
N LEU A 6 -4.03 -16.38 29.26
CA LEU A 6 -4.30 -14.94 29.25
C LEU A 6 -3.96 -14.28 27.91
N VAL A 7 -2.85 -14.69 27.28
CA VAL A 7 -2.44 -14.17 25.97
C VAL A 7 -3.42 -14.60 24.87
N SER A 8 -3.90 -15.85 24.91
CA SER A 8 -4.90 -16.34 23.96
C SER A 8 -6.25 -15.61 24.09
N SER A 9 -6.73 -15.40 25.33
CA SER A 9 -7.95 -14.63 25.58
C SER A 9 -7.84 -13.17 25.13
N LEU A 10 -6.69 -12.53 25.31
CA LEU A 10 -6.47 -11.16 24.87
C LEU A 10 -6.50 -11.04 23.33
N ILE A 11 -5.87 -11.98 22.63
CA ILE A 11 -5.89 -12.03 21.15
C ILE A 11 -7.33 -12.26 20.63
N LEU A 12 -8.08 -13.15 21.29
CA LEU A 12 -9.47 -13.42 20.91
C LEU A 12 -10.37 -12.21 21.16
N LEU A 13 -10.15 -11.48 22.25
CA LEU A 13 -10.87 -10.25 22.57
C LEU A 13 -10.58 -9.15 21.54
N ILE A 14 -9.31 -8.96 21.17
CA ILE A 14 -8.90 -7.99 20.13
C ILE A 14 -9.55 -8.34 18.79
N LYS A 15 -9.53 -9.61 18.38
CA LYS A 15 -10.19 -10.05 17.14
C LYS A 15 -11.71 -9.82 17.19
N LYS A 16 -12.35 -10.05 18.34
CA LYS A 16 -13.79 -9.86 18.52
C LYS A 16 -14.17 -8.38 18.49
N THR A 17 -13.38 -7.50 19.12
CA THR A 17 -13.58 -6.04 19.07
C THR A 17 -13.42 -5.50 17.65
N ILE A 18 -12.39 -5.93 16.92
CA ILE A 18 -12.17 -5.50 15.52
C ILE A 18 -13.28 -6.01 14.61
N SER A 19 -13.72 -7.26 14.77
CA SER A 19 -14.83 -7.82 13.98
C SER A 19 -16.16 -7.10 14.26
N VAL A 20 -16.45 -6.78 15.53
CA VAL A 20 -17.65 -6.02 15.89
C VAL A 20 -17.60 -4.61 15.30
N GLN A 21 -16.44 -3.95 15.31
CA GLN A 21 -16.27 -2.61 14.73
C GLN A 21 -16.43 -2.60 13.20
N LEU A 22 -16.01 -3.68 12.52
CA LEU A 22 -16.16 -3.83 11.07
C LEU A 22 -17.60 -4.17 10.62
N THR A 23 -18.50 -4.52 11.55
CA THR A 23 -19.86 -4.97 11.23
C THR A 23 -20.89 -3.82 11.25
N MET A 24 -20.52 -2.60 11.67
CA MET A 24 -21.47 -1.50 11.90
C MET A 24 -21.02 -0.18 11.27
N ASP A 25 -20.78 -0.16 9.94
CA ASP A 25 -20.80 1.07 9.13
C ASP A 25 -20.95 0.71 7.63
N ARG A 26 -22.10 0.13 7.26
CA ARG A 26 -22.57 0.08 5.88
C ARG A 26 -23.92 0.81 5.77
N PRO A 27 -23.94 2.13 5.61
CA PRO A 27 -25.06 2.75 4.93
C PRO A 27 -24.92 2.42 3.44
N ASN A 28 -25.82 1.57 2.97
CA ASN A 28 -26.13 1.40 1.57
C ASN A 28 -26.72 2.74 1.08
N GLY A 29 -26.03 3.44 0.19
CA GLY A 29 -26.43 4.74 -0.35
C GLY A 29 -25.70 4.96 -1.67
N ASP A 30 -26.37 4.60 -2.76
CA ASP A 30 -25.99 4.93 -4.12
C ASP A 30 -26.36 6.39 -4.38
N ASP A 31 -25.46 7.31 -4.06
CA ASP A 31 -25.56 8.72 -4.43
C ASP A 31 -24.15 9.33 -4.61
N HIS A 32 -23.44 8.82 -5.62
CA HIS A 32 -22.32 9.52 -6.22
C HIS A 32 -22.82 10.71 -7.06
N GLU A 33 -23.30 11.77 -6.41
CA GLU A 33 -23.28 13.11 -7.03
C GLU A 33 -21.99 13.83 -6.60
N GLY A 34 -20.86 13.23 -6.99
CA GLY A 34 -19.56 13.87 -6.94
C GLY A 34 -19.39 14.68 -8.22
N VAL A 35 -19.22 15.99 -8.11
CA VAL A 35 -18.81 16.86 -9.22
C VAL A 35 -17.46 16.36 -9.76
N GLY A 36 -17.52 15.47 -10.74
CA GLY A 36 -16.37 14.92 -11.44
C GLY A 36 -15.89 15.90 -12.49
N VAL A 37 -14.63 16.33 -12.41
CA VAL A 37 -14.00 17.07 -13.51
C VAL A 37 -13.87 16.09 -14.68
N VAL A 38 -14.56 16.38 -15.80
CA VAL A 38 -14.55 15.57 -17.01
C VAL A 38 -13.10 15.29 -17.42
N GLY A 39 -12.70 14.00 -17.41
CA GLY A 39 -11.34 13.55 -17.74
C GLY A 39 -10.48 13.10 -16.56
N PHE A 40 -10.93 13.25 -15.31
CA PHE A 40 -10.23 12.75 -14.11
C PHE A 40 -10.99 11.64 -13.38
N GLU A 41 -11.97 11.03 -14.04
CA GLU A 41 -12.74 9.93 -13.49
C GLU A 41 -11.85 8.70 -13.36
N VAL A 42 -11.82 8.10 -12.17
CA VAL A 42 -11.04 6.89 -11.92
C VAL A 42 -11.67 5.77 -12.75
N PRO A 43 -10.95 5.15 -13.70
CA PRO A 43 -11.51 4.08 -14.51
C PRO A 43 -11.96 2.95 -13.59
N THR A 44 -13.21 2.52 -13.72
CA THR A 44 -13.67 1.29 -13.11
C THR A 44 -12.87 0.12 -13.69
N SER A 45 -12.45 -0.79 -12.83
CA SER A 45 -11.85 -2.04 -13.27
C SER A 45 -12.83 -2.76 -14.18
N PRO A 46 -12.39 -3.32 -15.33
CA PRO A 46 -13.29 -4.05 -16.22
C PRO A 46 -13.98 -5.22 -15.51
N ASP A 47 -15.29 -5.39 -15.72
CA ASP A 47 -16.11 -6.40 -15.01
C ASP A 47 -15.67 -7.86 -15.22
N SER A 48 -14.99 -8.15 -16.34
CA SER A 48 -14.51 -9.51 -16.65
C SER A 48 -13.28 -9.58 -17.56
N SER A 49 -12.51 -8.49 -17.71
CA SER A 49 -11.40 -8.44 -18.69
C SER A 49 -10.04 -8.92 -18.15
N TYR A 50 -9.95 -9.32 -16.88
CA TYR A 50 -8.71 -9.83 -16.31
C TYR A 50 -8.45 -11.25 -16.83
N ASN A 51 -7.62 -11.37 -17.86
CA ASN A 51 -7.03 -12.62 -18.32
C ASN A 51 -5.53 -12.64 -18.00
N ASN A 52 -4.90 -13.81 -18.06
CA ASN A 52 -3.44 -13.94 -17.91
C ASN A 52 -2.87 -14.81 -19.05
N PRO A 53 -3.08 -14.43 -20.33
CA PRO A 53 -2.47 -15.14 -21.45
C PRO A 53 -0.95 -14.93 -21.41
N THR A 54 -0.21 -15.95 -21.79
CA THR A 54 1.24 -15.82 -21.98
C THR A 54 1.50 -14.76 -23.06
N PRO A 55 2.29 -13.71 -22.79
CA PRO A 55 2.62 -12.70 -23.79
C PRO A 55 3.24 -13.33 -25.04
N GLY A 56 2.82 -12.90 -26.23
CA GLY A 56 3.40 -13.34 -27.49
C GLY A 56 4.75 -12.68 -27.77
N ILE A 57 5.49 -13.20 -28.76
CA ILE A 57 6.78 -12.63 -29.19
C ILE A 57 6.59 -11.19 -29.71
N GLU A 58 5.46 -10.93 -30.36
CA GLU A 58 5.04 -9.62 -30.89
C GLU A 58 4.84 -8.56 -29.79
N ASP A 59 4.43 -8.97 -28.59
CA ASP A 59 4.14 -8.07 -27.45
C ASP A 59 5.43 -7.50 -26.83
N GLY A 60 6.56 -8.18 -27.03
CA GLY A 60 7.87 -7.75 -26.58
C GLY A 60 8.57 -6.74 -27.51
N ALA A 61 8.00 -6.45 -28.68
CA ALA A 61 8.64 -5.59 -29.68
C ALA A 61 8.53 -4.08 -29.37
N ARG A 62 7.66 -3.69 -28.43
CA ARG A 62 7.51 -2.29 -28.01
C ARG A 62 8.43 -2.01 -26.82
N GLU A 63 9.27 -0.99 -26.96
CA GLU A 63 10.11 -0.54 -25.86
C GLU A 63 9.23 -0.05 -24.69
N PRO A 64 9.49 -0.49 -23.45
CA PRO A 64 8.71 -0.05 -22.31
C PRO A 64 8.94 1.45 -22.06
N PRO A 65 7.93 2.16 -21.53
CA PRO A 65 8.09 3.56 -21.19
C PRO A 65 9.18 3.74 -20.12
N ILE A 66 9.93 4.84 -20.24
CA ILE A 66 10.96 5.21 -19.28
C ILE A 66 10.31 5.48 -17.92
N VAL A 67 10.92 4.96 -16.86
CA VAL A 67 10.46 5.17 -15.49
C VAL A 67 10.52 6.67 -15.17
N PRO A 68 9.41 7.28 -14.71
CA PRO A 68 9.41 8.68 -14.30
C PRO A 68 10.42 8.94 -13.18
N PRO A 69 11.21 10.02 -13.24
CA PRO A 69 12.25 10.32 -12.24
C PRO A 69 11.66 10.52 -10.84
N HIS A 70 10.40 10.97 -10.74
CA HIS A 70 9.69 11.14 -9.47
C HIS A 70 9.62 9.84 -8.64
N LEU A 71 9.57 8.67 -9.28
CA LEU A 71 9.49 7.37 -8.59
C LEU A 71 10.83 6.92 -7.99
N GLN A 72 11.92 7.63 -8.25
CA GLN A 72 13.22 7.31 -7.68
C GLN A 72 13.35 7.84 -6.24
N HIS A 73 12.51 8.79 -5.84
CA HIS A 73 12.62 9.51 -4.57
C HIS A 73 11.45 9.15 -3.65
N THR A 74 11.67 8.21 -2.71
CA THR A 74 10.68 7.92 -1.65
C THR A 74 10.84 8.86 -0.46
N VAL A 75 9.73 9.18 0.21
CA VAL A 75 9.69 9.99 1.45
C VAL A 75 10.56 9.41 2.56
N LEU A 76 10.75 8.09 2.55
CA LEU A 76 11.56 7.35 3.52
C LEU A 76 13.07 7.52 3.33
N ASN A 77 13.52 8.00 2.17
CA ASN A 77 14.94 8.23 1.90
C ASN A 77 15.43 9.60 2.39
N TYR A 78 14.52 10.49 2.78
CA TYR A 78 14.87 11.79 3.34
C TYR A 78 15.20 11.66 4.83
N LEU A 79 16.20 12.41 5.28
CA LEU A 79 16.54 12.47 6.69
C LEU A 79 15.34 12.99 7.50
N PRO A 80 14.94 12.31 8.59
CA PRO A 80 13.90 12.82 9.46
C PRO A 80 14.31 14.18 10.05
N ARG A 81 13.33 15.05 10.28
CA ARG A 81 13.56 16.32 10.96
C ARG A 81 14.03 16.04 12.39
N GLN A 82 15.04 16.78 12.87
CA GLN A 82 15.61 16.56 14.21
C GLN A 82 14.58 16.64 15.35
N ASP A 83 13.50 17.38 15.14
CA ASP A 83 12.47 17.64 16.15
C ASP A 83 11.44 16.50 16.29
N ASP A 84 11.23 15.68 15.25
CA ASP A 84 10.28 14.56 15.28
C ASP A 84 10.69 13.48 14.24
N PRO A 85 11.21 12.32 14.70
CA PRO A 85 11.68 11.25 13.81
C PRO A 85 10.54 10.56 13.04
N SER A 86 9.29 10.79 13.42
CA SER A 86 8.10 10.31 12.70
C SER A 86 7.57 11.30 11.66
N SER A 87 8.07 12.55 11.67
CA SER A 87 7.66 13.57 10.73
C SER A 87 8.36 13.39 9.38
N LEU A 88 7.58 13.02 8.37
CA LEU A 88 8.02 12.94 6.98
C LEU A 88 7.64 14.23 6.25
N SER A 89 8.42 14.60 5.23
CA SER A 89 8.05 15.69 4.32
C SER A 89 6.75 15.36 3.57
N VAL A 90 6.05 16.40 3.11
CA VAL A 90 4.83 16.19 2.32
C VAL A 90 5.20 15.48 1.00
N PRO A 91 4.64 14.28 0.72
CA PRO A 91 4.93 13.55 -0.49
C PRO A 91 4.34 14.25 -1.72
N GLN A 92 4.99 14.09 -2.88
CA GLN A 92 4.37 14.45 -4.15
C GLN A 92 3.20 13.51 -4.45
N HIS A 93 2.14 14.01 -5.09
CA HIS A 93 0.97 13.18 -5.40
C HIS A 93 1.32 11.98 -6.30
N VAL A 94 2.34 12.13 -7.17
CA VAL A 94 2.80 11.11 -8.11
C VAL A 94 3.46 9.90 -7.42
N ILE A 95 3.95 10.04 -6.18
CA ILE A 95 4.60 8.93 -5.48
C ILE A 95 3.64 8.14 -4.57
N LEU A 96 2.37 8.56 -4.49
CA LEU A 96 1.35 7.88 -3.71
C LEU A 96 0.93 6.58 -4.39
N ASN A 97 0.60 5.56 -3.59
CA ASN A 97 0.20 4.22 -4.05
C ASN A 97 1.27 3.46 -4.84
N HIS A 98 2.52 3.94 -4.85
CA HIS A 98 3.66 3.20 -5.41
C HIS A 98 4.32 2.35 -4.32
N LEU A 99 4.57 1.09 -4.65
CA LEU A 99 5.26 0.14 -3.79
C LEU A 99 6.77 0.33 -3.92
N TYR A 100 7.42 0.65 -2.80
CA TYR A 100 8.87 0.74 -2.67
C TYR A 100 9.39 -0.51 -1.98
N ILE A 101 10.50 -1.03 -2.49
CA ILE A 101 11.18 -2.18 -1.91
C ILE A 101 12.58 -1.72 -1.54
N GLU A 102 12.98 -1.94 -0.29
CA GLU A 102 14.33 -1.61 0.13
C GLU A 102 15.32 -2.51 -0.65
N ASN A 103 16.13 -1.90 -1.51
CA ASN A 103 17.08 -2.63 -2.34
C ASN A 103 18.30 -3.00 -1.48
N ARG A 104 18.28 -4.19 -0.87
CA ARG A 104 19.39 -4.69 -0.05
C ARG A 104 19.74 -6.15 -0.33
N ASP A 105 21.03 -6.37 -0.19
CA ASP A 105 21.87 -7.56 -0.35
C ASP A 105 21.16 -8.93 -0.26
N VAL A 106 21.60 -9.86 -1.10
CA VAL A 106 21.04 -11.22 -1.28
C VAL A 106 21.09 -12.04 0.03
N SER A 107 21.90 -11.60 0.99
CA SER A 107 22.14 -12.20 2.30
C SER A 107 21.01 -11.99 3.34
N ARG A 108 20.07 -11.04 3.14
CA ARG A 108 19.00 -10.77 4.12
C ARG A 108 17.78 -11.67 3.93
N SER A 109 17.28 -12.22 5.03
CA SER A 109 16.08 -13.08 5.11
C SER A 109 14.76 -12.31 5.25
N VAL A 110 14.81 -10.97 5.31
CA VAL A 110 13.65 -10.09 5.46
C VAL A 110 13.68 -9.01 4.40
N VAL A 111 12.54 -8.76 3.77
CA VAL A 111 12.32 -7.67 2.82
C VAL A 111 11.43 -6.61 3.48
N ALA A 112 11.85 -5.35 3.38
CA ALA A 112 11.06 -4.20 3.78
C ALA A 112 10.31 -3.64 2.56
N LEU A 113 9.00 -3.51 2.71
CA LEU A 113 8.07 -2.98 1.72
C LEU A 113 7.48 -1.67 2.24
N GLY A 114 7.59 -0.59 1.48
CA GLY A 114 7.06 0.73 1.82
C GLY A 114 5.97 1.17 0.86
N ILE A 115 4.88 1.75 1.35
CA ILE A 115 3.85 2.38 0.51
C ILE A 115 3.33 3.64 1.21
N THR A 116 3.09 4.70 0.42
CA THR A 116 2.47 5.94 0.92
C THR A 116 1.07 6.05 0.37
N HIS A 117 0.08 6.24 1.25
CA HIS A 117 -1.32 6.39 0.89
C HIS A 117 -1.88 7.70 1.44
N ARG A 118 -2.86 8.29 0.74
CA ARG A 118 -3.57 9.49 1.20
C ARG A 118 -4.83 9.09 1.94
N PHE A 119 -4.89 9.38 3.23
CA PHE A 119 -6.09 9.24 4.05
C PHE A 119 -6.68 10.62 4.31
N LEU A 120 -7.80 10.94 3.65
CA LEU A 120 -8.41 12.28 3.65
C LEU A 120 -7.40 13.36 3.20
N SER A 121 -7.10 14.32 4.08
CA SER A 121 -6.13 15.40 3.88
C SER A 121 -4.74 15.09 4.44
N LYS A 122 -4.48 13.85 4.86
CA LYS A 122 -3.22 13.40 5.47
C LYS A 122 -2.57 12.29 4.64
N TYR A 123 -1.27 12.13 4.82
CA TYR A 123 -0.47 11.08 4.18
C TYR A 123 0.03 10.10 5.23
N VAL A 124 -0.10 8.82 4.92
CA VAL A 124 0.33 7.72 5.79
C VAL A 124 1.32 6.87 5.02
N THR A 125 2.52 6.69 5.58
CA THR A 125 3.52 5.78 5.03
C THR A 125 3.55 4.52 5.87
N VAL A 126 3.30 3.37 5.25
CA VAL A 126 3.32 2.06 5.89
C VAL A 126 4.59 1.32 5.47
N VAL A 127 5.31 0.77 6.45
CA VAL A 127 6.46 -0.10 6.21
C VAL A 127 6.18 -1.50 6.75
N LEU A 128 6.12 -2.48 5.86
CA LEU A 128 5.91 -3.88 6.17
C LEU A 128 7.23 -4.64 6.06
N TYR A 129 7.64 -5.29 7.15
CA TYR A 129 8.77 -6.21 7.16
C TYR A 129 8.26 -7.64 6.99
N LYS A 130 8.60 -8.26 5.85
CA LYS A 130 8.16 -9.62 5.52
C LYS A 130 9.37 -10.54 5.40
N PRO A 131 9.41 -11.67 6.14
CA PRO A 131 10.44 -12.68 5.92
C PRO A 131 10.29 -13.31 4.53
N VAL A 132 11.41 -13.51 3.84
CA VAL A 132 11.47 -14.14 2.52
C VAL A 132 12.28 -15.41 2.64
N TRP A 133 11.64 -16.52 2.30
CA TRP A 133 12.28 -17.82 2.28
C TRP A 133 12.85 -18.02 0.89
N ARG A 134 14.18 -17.96 0.77
CA ARG A 134 14.89 -18.29 -0.47
C ARG A 134 15.35 -19.75 -0.33
N ARG A 135 14.75 -20.64 -1.12
CA ARG A 135 15.18 -22.05 -1.26
C ARG A 135 16.18 -22.13 -2.40
#